data_AF-A0AAJ0GIH1-F1
#
_entry.id   AF-A0AAJ0GIH1-F1
#
_cell.length_a   1.000
_cell.length_b   1.000
_cell.length_c   1.000
_cell.angle_alpha   90.00
_cell.angle_beta   90.00
_cell.angle_gamma   90.00
#
_symmetry.space_group_name_H-M   'P 1'
#
loop_
_entity.id
_entity.type
_entity.pdbx_description
1 polymer ?
#
loop_
_entity_poly.entity_id
_entity_poly.type
_entity_poly.pdbx_seq_one_letter_code
_entity_poly.pdbx_strand_id
1 'polypeptide(L)'
;MLPRIDLNSITREEYSNAIIHEPIPDNAASEWREQATDLKDLVSKLAFHPAMEPNLQQTYMTPAISKNKVYFMWDFVTKTYAFLENIPPTKDFSGSPQIWTDVITRSMMAAELILDSKPGMLDMLVESTYPGAASDRPVIGDDIKAAAERLKAR
;
A
#
# COMPACT_ATOMS: atom_id res chain seq x y z
N MET A 1 8.82 -6.76 -12.50
CA MET A 1 7.78 -6.50 -13.53
C MET A 1 6.84 -7.68 -13.52
N LEU A 2 5.82 -7.57 -12.66
CA LEU A 2 4.65 -8.43 -12.67
C LEU A 2 4.18 -8.64 -14.12
N PRO A 3 3.91 -9.88 -14.56
CA PRO A 3 3.26 -10.11 -15.85
C PRO A 3 2.04 -9.21 -15.92
N ARG A 4 1.72 -8.66 -17.10
CA ARG A 4 0.67 -7.64 -17.26
C ARG A 4 -0.67 -8.18 -16.73
N ILE A 5 -0.92 -7.92 -15.44
CA ILE A 5 -2.08 -8.42 -14.72
C ILE A 5 -3.29 -7.69 -15.27
N ASP A 6 -4.26 -8.42 -15.80
CA ASP A 6 -5.53 -7.80 -16.20
C ASP A 6 -6.36 -7.53 -14.94
N LEU A 7 -6.36 -6.28 -14.51
CA LEU A 7 -7.06 -5.82 -13.32
C LEU A 7 -8.59 -5.97 -13.41
N ASN A 8 -9.14 -6.23 -14.60
CA ASN A 8 -10.58 -6.50 -14.77
C ASN A 8 -10.95 -7.94 -14.40
N SER A 9 -10.01 -8.87 -14.47
CA SER A 9 -10.26 -10.31 -14.27
C SER A 9 -9.73 -10.86 -12.96
N ILE A 10 -8.84 -10.14 -12.26
CA ILE A 10 -8.32 -10.58 -10.97
C ILE A 10 -8.99 -9.89 -9.78
N THR A 11 -9.06 -10.60 -8.65
CA THR A 11 -9.55 -10.07 -7.38
C THR A 11 -8.51 -9.18 -6.68
N ARG A 12 -8.93 -8.41 -5.68
CA ARG A 12 -8.01 -7.65 -4.83
C ARG A 12 -7.10 -8.57 -4.02
N GLU A 13 -7.59 -9.74 -3.62
CA GLU A 13 -6.78 -10.77 -2.98
C GLU A 13 -5.70 -11.29 -3.93
N GLU A 14 -6.05 -11.66 -5.16
CA GLU A 14 -5.09 -12.11 -6.17
C GLU A 14 -4.05 -11.04 -6.48
N TYR A 15 -4.47 -9.78 -6.61
CA TYR A 15 -3.57 -8.64 -6.80
C TYR A 15 -2.59 -8.48 -5.63
N SER A 16 -3.10 -8.54 -4.40
CA SER A 16 -2.28 -8.42 -3.20
C SER A 16 -1.28 -9.56 -3.11
N ASN A 17 -1.73 -10.79 -3.36
CA ASN A 17 -0.86 -11.96 -3.38
C ASN A 17 0.22 -11.87 -4.47
N ALA A 18 -0.10 -11.35 -5.65
CA ALA A 18 0.88 -11.13 -6.71
C ALA A 18 1.97 -10.15 -6.27
N ILE A 19 1.60 -9.05 -5.61
CA ILE A 19 2.56 -8.11 -5.00
C ILE A 19 3.39 -8.82 -3.93
N ILE A 20 2.76 -9.44 -2.94
CA ILE A 20 3.44 -10.02 -1.77
C ILE A 20 4.46 -11.09 -2.17
N HIS A 21 4.14 -11.92 -3.17
CA HIS A 21 4.97 -13.04 -3.58
C HIS A 21 5.91 -12.72 -4.75
N GLU A 22 5.88 -11.51 -5.31
CA GLU A 22 6.84 -11.13 -6.35
C GLU A 22 8.27 -11.19 -5.80
N PRO A 23 9.19 -11.95 -6.40
CA PRO A 23 10.56 -12.02 -5.91
C PRO A 23 11.26 -10.67 -6.05
N ILE A 24 11.95 -10.24 -5.00
CA ILE A 24 12.83 -9.07 -5.09
C ILE A 24 14.05 -9.46 -5.92
N PRO A 25 14.41 -8.72 -6.99
CA PRO A 25 15.56 -9.05 -7.84
C PRO A 25 16.84 -9.22 -7.04
N ASP A 26 17.67 -10.23 -7.36
CA ASP A 26 18.91 -10.51 -6.62
C ASP A 26 19.90 -9.33 -6.68
N ASN A 27 19.92 -8.63 -7.81
CA ASN A 27 20.75 -7.44 -8.02
C ASN A 27 20.15 -6.15 -7.46
N ALA A 28 19.03 -6.23 -6.72
CA ALA A 28 18.38 -5.05 -6.18
C ALA A 28 19.31 -4.29 -5.22
N ALA A 29 19.49 -2.99 -5.45
CA ALA A 29 20.18 -2.11 -4.51
C ALA A 29 19.49 -2.14 -3.14
N SER A 30 20.26 -1.93 -2.06
CA SER A 30 19.78 -2.01 -0.68
C SER A 30 18.53 -1.17 -0.44
N GLU A 31 18.55 0.08 -0.89
CA GLU A 31 17.49 1.06 -0.68
C GLU A 31 16.20 0.64 -1.39
N TRP A 32 16.30 0.19 -2.64
CA TRP A 32 15.15 -0.33 -3.39
C TRP A 32 14.59 -1.60 -2.74
N ARG A 33 15.48 -2.52 -2.34
CA ARG A 33 15.12 -3.80 -1.68
C ARG A 33 14.39 -3.57 -0.36
N GLU A 34 14.91 -2.68 0.47
CA GLU A 34 14.29 -2.33 1.75
C GLU A 34 12.91 -1.71 1.52
N GLN A 35 12.82 -0.74 0.60
CA GLN A 35 11.56 -0.09 0.25
C GLN A 35 10.51 -1.09 -0.27
N ALA A 36 10.91 -2.00 -1.16
CA ALA A 36 10.04 -3.05 -1.67
C ALA A 36 9.60 -4.00 -0.54
N THR A 37 10.52 -4.41 0.33
CA THR A 37 10.23 -5.33 1.44
C THR A 37 9.20 -4.73 2.41
N ASP A 38 9.41 -3.47 2.82
CA ASP A 38 8.53 -2.81 3.78
C ASP A 38 7.15 -2.51 3.18
N LEU A 39 7.07 -2.08 1.92
CA LEU A 39 5.79 -1.92 1.22
C LEU A 39 5.04 -3.25 1.09
N LYS A 40 5.71 -4.34 0.71
CA LYS A 40 5.08 -5.67 0.57
C LYS A 40 4.56 -6.20 1.91
N ASP A 41 5.30 -6.03 3.01
CA ASP A 41 4.81 -6.41 4.34
C ASP A 41 3.58 -5.58 4.74
N LEU A 42 3.60 -4.26 4.50
CA LEU A 42 2.46 -3.41 4.79
C LEU A 42 1.23 -3.77 3.94
N VAL A 43 1.40 -4.06 2.65
CA VAL A 43 0.33 -4.57 1.77
C VAL A 43 -0.25 -5.86 2.32
N SER A 44 0.59 -6.81 2.74
CA SER A 44 0.14 -8.08 3.33
C SER A 44 -0.77 -7.86 4.53
N LYS A 45 -0.33 -7.03 5.49
CA LYS A 45 -1.11 -6.77 6.71
C LYS A 45 -2.43 -6.05 6.42
N LEU A 46 -2.42 -5.09 5.49
CA LEU A 46 -3.64 -4.35 5.11
C LEU A 46 -4.61 -5.22 4.32
N ALA A 47 -4.12 -6.04 3.38
CA ALA A 47 -4.94 -6.91 2.55
C ALA A 47 -5.68 -7.95 3.40
N PHE A 48 -4.98 -8.57 4.36
CA PHE A 48 -5.55 -9.64 5.20
C PHE A 48 -6.11 -9.13 6.54
N HIS A 49 -6.28 -7.82 6.69
CA HIS A 49 -6.99 -7.25 7.83
C HIS A 49 -8.51 -7.54 7.71
N PRO A 50 -9.22 -7.89 8.80
CA PRO A 50 -10.65 -8.26 8.73
C PRO A 50 -11.55 -7.24 8.03
N ALA A 51 -11.28 -5.94 8.22
CA ALA A 51 -12.02 -4.86 7.57
C ALA A 51 -11.90 -4.81 6.04
N MET A 52 -10.97 -5.57 5.45
CA MET A 52 -10.77 -5.69 4.01
C MET A 52 -11.52 -6.89 3.40
N GLU A 53 -11.96 -7.85 4.23
CA GLU A 53 -12.65 -9.08 3.81
C GLU A 53 -13.82 -8.82 2.83
N PRO A 54 -14.72 -7.83 3.03
CA PRO A 54 -15.82 -7.57 2.10
C PRO A 54 -15.38 -7.19 0.68
N ASN A 55 -14.14 -6.70 0.53
CA ASN A 55 -13.60 -6.20 -0.74
C ASN A 55 -12.71 -7.21 -1.45
N LEU A 56 -12.16 -8.19 -0.74
CA LEU A 56 -11.05 -9.03 -1.23
C LEU A 56 -11.40 -9.81 -2.50
N GLN A 57 -12.61 -10.37 -2.53
CA GLN A 57 -13.09 -11.20 -3.64
C GLN A 57 -13.69 -10.38 -4.80
N GLN A 58 -13.83 -9.06 -4.64
CA GLN A 58 -14.23 -8.20 -5.75
C GLN A 58 -13.07 -8.07 -6.73
N THR A 59 -13.37 -8.05 -8.03
CA THR A 59 -12.34 -7.72 -9.03
C THR A 59 -11.74 -6.35 -8.73
N TYR A 60 -10.46 -6.19 -9.01
CA TYR A 60 -9.71 -4.98 -8.66
C TYR A 60 -10.39 -3.71 -9.18
N MET A 61 -10.89 -3.74 -10.42
CA MET A 61 -11.59 -2.60 -11.05
C MET A 61 -13.02 -2.36 -10.53
N THR A 62 -13.63 -3.31 -9.82
CA THR A 62 -14.97 -3.11 -9.24
C THR A 62 -14.89 -2.15 -8.05
N PRO A 63 -15.77 -1.13 -7.93
CA PRO A 63 -15.81 -0.27 -6.75
C PRO A 63 -15.92 -1.06 -5.44
N ALA A 64 -15.11 -0.71 -4.45
CA ALA A 64 -15.10 -1.38 -3.15
C ALA A 64 -16.45 -1.27 -2.44
N ILE A 65 -16.91 -2.37 -1.86
CA ILE A 65 -18.12 -2.46 -1.03
C ILE A 65 -17.92 -1.71 0.28
N SER A 66 -16.82 -2.00 1.00
CA SER A 66 -16.47 -1.34 2.24
C SER A 66 -15.35 -0.33 2.01
N LYS A 67 -15.69 0.95 2.13
CA LYS A 67 -14.75 2.06 1.94
C LYS A 67 -14.29 2.61 3.29
N ASN A 68 -13.47 1.83 3.99
CA ASN A 68 -12.89 2.22 5.27
C ASN A 68 -11.40 2.59 5.13
N LYS A 69 -10.77 3.00 6.23
CA LYS A 69 -9.36 3.39 6.22
C LYS A 69 -8.36 2.28 5.90
N VAL A 70 -8.71 1.02 6.18
CA VAL A 70 -7.86 -0.13 5.82
C VAL A 70 -7.84 -0.29 4.32
N TYR A 71 -9.02 -0.26 3.68
CA TYR A 71 -9.13 -0.25 2.22
C TYR A 71 -8.40 0.93 1.59
N PHE A 72 -8.59 2.13 2.13
CA PHE A 72 -7.92 3.34 1.65
C PHE A 72 -6.40 3.18 1.68
N MET A 73 -5.85 2.73 2.81
CA MET A 73 -4.41 2.52 2.94
C MET A 73 -3.91 1.38 2.06
N TRP A 74 -4.66 0.29 1.91
CA TRP A 74 -4.32 -0.79 1.00
C TRP A 74 -4.19 -0.30 -0.45
N ASP A 75 -5.18 0.46 -0.93
CA ASP A 75 -5.17 1.03 -2.29
C ASP A 75 -4.02 2.02 -2.48
N PHE A 76 -3.75 2.85 -1.47
CA PHE A 76 -2.67 3.83 -1.51
C PHE A 76 -1.27 3.17 -1.52
N VAL A 77 -1.04 2.18 -0.65
CA VAL A 77 0.25 1.49 -0.53
C VAL A 77 0.53 0.60 -1.74
N THR A 78 -0.48 -0.12 -2.26
CA THR A 78 -0.29 -0.93 -3.48
C THR A 78 0.04 -0.08 -4.71
N LYS A 79 -0.58 1.10 -4.87
CA LYS A 79 -0.20 2.07 -5.92
C LYS A 79 1.21 2.62 -5.72
N THR A 80 1.64 2.81 -4.47
CA THR A 80 3.01 3.23 -4.16
C THR A 80 4.03 2.16 -4.56
N TYR A 81 3.73 0.89 -4.29
CA TYR A 81 4.53 -0.24 -4.79
C TYR A 81 4.56 -0.29 -6.33
N ALA A 82 3.43 -0.06 -6.99
CA ALA A 82 3.39 0.00 -8.45
C ALA A 82 4.27 1.12 -9.03
N PHE A 83 4.44 2.26 -8.33
CA PHE A 83 5.43 3.27 -8.73
C PHE A 83 6.87 2.79 -8.55
N LEU A 84 7.18 2.09 -7.45
CA LEU A 84 8.51 1.53 -7.21
C LEU A 84 8.92 0.54 -8.32
N GLU A 85 7.99 -0.28 -8.82
CA GLU A 85 8.22 -1.20 -9.94
C GLU A 85 8.55 -0.51 -11.27
N ASN A 86 8.24 0.79 -11.41
CA ASN A 86 8.65 1.57 -12.59
C ASN A 86 10.08 2.11 -12.49
N ILE A 87 10.75 1.89 -11.36
CA ILE A 87 12.13 2.32 -11.12
C ILE A 87 13.03 1.09 -11.27
N PRO A 88 14.12 1.16 -12.05
CA PRO A 88 15.10 0.09 -12.09
C PRO A 88 15.57 -0.27 -10.68
N PRO A 89 15.65 -1.56 -10.31
CA PRO A 89 16.07 -1.99 -8.98
C PRO A 89 17.57 -1.77 -8.72
N THR A 90 18.22 -0.84 -9.41
CA THR A 90 19.65 -0.57 -9.27
C THR A 90 19.88 0.63 -8.35
N LYS A 91 21.13 0.94 -8.02
CA LYS A 91 21.48 2.11 -7.20
C LYS A 91 21.38 3.42 -7.99
N ASP A 92 21.34 3.33 -9.31
CA ASP A 92 21.29 4.49 -10.18
C ASP A 92 19.84 4.82 -10.55
N PHE A 93 19.26 5.72 -9.77
CA PHE A 93 17.93 6.25 -10.02
C PHE A 93 17.91 7.44 -10.99
N SER A 94 19.04 7.78 -11.65
CA SER A 94 19.14 8.99 -12.49
C SER A 94 18.14 9.01 -13.66
N GLY A 95 17.68 7.85 -14.11
CA GLY A 95 16.61 7.73 -15.11
C GLY A 95 15.18 7.93 -14.56
N SER A 96 14.98 7.96 -13.24
CA SER A 96 13.67 8.09 -12.59
C SER A 96 13.72 8.79 -11.21
N PRO A 97 14.47 9.89 -11.02
CA PRO A 97 14.69 10.47 -9.69
C PRO A 97 13.41 11.07 -9.09
N GLN A 98 12.51 11.59 -9.93
CA GLN A 98 11.20 12.09 -9.47
C GLN A 98 10.31 10.94 -8.98
N ILE A 99 10.29 9.79 -9.68
CA ILE A 99 9.47 8.64 -9.27
C ILE A 99 9.99 8.08 -7.95
N TRP A 100 11.32 8.02 -7.76
CA TRP A 100 11.91 7.63 -6.47
C TRP A 100 11.48 8.58 -5.34
N THR A 101 11.60 9.88 -5.57
CA THR A 101 11.17 10.92 -4.61
C THR A 101 9.69 10.76 -4.24
N ASP A 102 8.83 10.48 -5.24
CA ASP A 102 7.40 10.26 -5.03
C ASP A 102 7.14 9.00 -4.20
N VAL A 103 7.86 7.90 -4.44
CA VAL A 103 7.73 6.66 -3.67
C VAL A 103 8.09 6.90 -2.20
N ILE A 104 9.21 7.57 -1.93
CA ILE A 104 9.63 7.88 -0.56
C ILE A 104 8.60 8.80 0.12
N THR A 105 8.19 9.88 -0.54
CA THR A 105 7.21 10.84 0.01
C THR A 105 5.87 10.17 0.30
N ARG A 106 5.38 9.30 -0.60
CA ARG A 106 4.15 8.52 -0.37
C ARG A 106 4.31 7.53 0.78
N SER A 107 5.48 6.90 0.92
CA SER A 107 5.75 5.96 2.01
C SER A 107 5.76 6.66 3.37
N MET A 108 6.38 7.84 3.45
CA MET A 108 6.33 8.69 4.64
C MET A 108 4.89 9.11 4.96
N MET A 109 4.14 9.57 3.96
CA MET A 109 2.73 9.94 4.13
C MET A 109 1.87 8.76 4.60
N ALA A 110 2.07 7.57 4.04
CA ALA A 110 1.39 6.37 4.51
C ALA A 110 1.69 6.09 5.98
N ALA A 111 2.95 6.22 6.39
CA ALA A 111 3.36 6.04 7.77
C ALA A 111 2.70 7.08 8.69
N GLU A 112 2.77 8.37 8.35
CA GLU A 112 2.17 9.45 9.13
C GLU A 112 0.66 9.26 9.30
N LEU A 113 -0.05 8.91 8.25
CA LEU A 113 -1.50 8.67 8.29
C LEU A 113 -1.86 7.45 9.16
N ILE A 114 -1.08 6.37 9.09
CA ILE A 114 -1.32 5.15 9.88
C ILE A 114 -1.03 5.37 11.37
N LEU A 115 0.03 6.11 11.67
CA LEU A 115 0.54 6.29 13.03
C LEU A 115 -0.17 7.41 13.80
N ASP A 116 -0.76 8.37 13.09
CA ASP A 116 -1.54 9.45 13.70
C ASP A 116 -2.82 8.93 14.35
N SER A 117 -2.85 8.95 15.70
CA SER A 117 -3.96 8.42 16.50
C SER A 117 -4.65 9.50 17.35
N LYS A 118 -5.76 10.01 16.80
CA LYS A 118 -6.93 10.72 17.41
C LYS A 118 -6.98 12.26 17.41
N PRO A 119 -8.05 12.83 16.80
CA PRO A 119 -8.68 12.35 15.56
C PRO A 119 -7.59 12.35 14.49
N GLY A 120 -7.23 11.16 14.01
CA GLY A 120 -6.11 11.02 13.08
C GLY A 120 -6.48 11.57 11.70
N MET A 121 -5.52 12.19 11.02
CA MET A 121 -5.68 12.72 9.67
C MET A 121 -6.25 11.70 8.69
N LEU A 122 -5.96 10.41 8.89
CA LEU A 122 -6.49 9.33 8.07
C LEU A 122 -8.01 9.21 8.14
N ASP A 123 -8.61 9.32 9.34
CA ASP A 123 -10.08 9.24 9.46
C ASP A 123 -10.75 10.46 8.78
N MET A 124 -10.14 11.64 8.87
CA MET A 124 -10.63 12.85 8.17
C MET A 124 -10.52 12.72 6.66
N LEU A 125 -9.38 12.19 6.17
CA LEU A 125 -9.14 11.99 4.75
C LEU A 125 -10.10 10.97 4.15
N VAL A 126 -10.36 9.88 4.87
CA VAL A 126 -11.31 8.85 4.45
C VAL A 126 -12.73 9.42 4.37
N GLU A 127 -13.17 10.17 5.37
CA GLU A 127 -14.50 10.81 5.35
C GLU A 127 -14.63 11.82 4.21
N SER A 128 -13.58 12.60 3.94
CA SER A 128 -13.57 13.55 2.83
C SER A 128 -13.58 12.85 1.47
N THR A 129 -12.96 11.68 1.36
CA THR A 129 -12.87 10.93 0.08
C THR A 129 -14.13 10.11 -0.17
N TYR A 130 -14.71 9.56 0.89
CA TYR A 130 -15.87 8.68 0.88
C TYR A 130 -16.93 9.20 1.86
N PRO A 131 -17.72 10.22 1.47
CA PRO A 131 -18.76 10.77 2.35
C PRO A 131 -19.70 9.67 2.86
N GLY A 132 -19.85 9.55 4.17
CA GLY A 132 -20.67 8.51 4.81
C GLY A 132 -19.92 7.21 5.18
N ALA A 133 -18.60 7.14 4.95
CA ALA A 133 -17.75 6.07 5.46
C ALA A 133 -17.58 6.08 6.99
N ALA A 134 -17.99 7.17 7.66
CA ALA A 134 -17.88 7.38 9.11
C ALA A 134 -18.40 6.24 10.01
N SER A 135 -19.30 5.40 9.51
CA SER A 135 -19.97 4.35 10.28
C SER A 135 -19.09 3.11 10.52
N ASP A 136 -18.08 2.86 9.67
CA ASP A 136 -17.14 1.74 9.80
C ASP A 136 -15.72 2.28 10.06
N ARG A 137 -15.31 2.28 11.34
CA ARG A 137 -14.00 2.78 11.80
C ARG A 137 -13.16 1.63 12.35
N PRO A 138 -12.61 0.76 11.49
CA PRO A 138 -11.77 -0.35 11.94
C PRO A 138 -10.56 0.17 12.71
N VAL A 139 -10.08 -0.59 13.68
CA VAL A 139 -8.87 -0.23 14.42
C VAL A 139 -7.65 -0.76 13.67
N ILE A 140 -6.67 0.10 13.40
CA ILE A 140 -5.38 -0.35 12.86
C ILE A 140 -4.59 -1.03 13.97
N GLY A 141 -4.26 -2.31 13.76
CA GLY A 141 -3.48 -3.13 14.68
C GLY A 141 -2.03 -2.65 14.84
N ASP A 142 -1.40 -3.06 15.94
CA ASP A 142 -0.01 -2.67 16.24
C ASP A 142 1.01 -3.29 15.26
N ASP A 143 0.66 -4.40 14.62
CA ASP A 143 1.45 -5.03 13.57
C ASP A 143 1.52 -4.15 12.30
N ILE A 144 0.40 -3.52 11.91
CA ILE A 144 0.35 -2.56 10.80
C ILE A 144 1.12 -1.29 11.18
N LYS A 145 0.98 -0.80 12.41
CA LYS A 145 1.75 0.37 12.89
C LYS A 145 3.25 0.08 12.88
N ALA A 146 3.66 -1.11 13.34
CA ALA A 146 5.06 -1.51 13.32
C ALA A 146 5.63 -1.62 11.90
N ALA A 147 4.81 -2.03 10.92
CA ALA A 147 5.20 -1.99 9.51
C ALA A 147 5.31 -0.55 8.98
N ALA A 148 4.37 0.32 9.34
CA ALA A 148 4.38 1.73 8.98
C ALA A 148 5.60 2.49 9.55
N GLU A 149 6.01 2.23 10.80
CA GLU A 149 7.20 2.87 11.39
C GLU A 149 8.48 2.60 10.58
N ARG A 150 8.60 1.42 9.95
CA ARG A 150 9.79 1.11 9.12
C ARG A 150 9.85 1.93 7.85
N LEU A 151 8.72 2.39 7.31
CA LEU A 151 8.68 3.31 6.18
C LEU A 151 9.08 4.74 6.55
N LYS A 152 8.95 5.13 7.82
CA LYS A 152 9.31 6.47 8.31
C LYS A 152 10.81 6.64 8.58
N ALA A 153 11.50 5.55 8.86
CA ALA A 153 12.92 5.55 9.21
C ALA A 153 13.87 5.64 7.98
N ARG A 154 13.34 5.99 6.81
CA ARG A 154 14.03 5.97 5.50
C ARG A 154 14.08 7.36 4.90
#